data_AF-A0A1T5EGI7-F1
#
_entry.id   AF-A0A1T5EGI7-F1
#
_cell.length_a   1.000
_cell.length_b   1.000
_cell.length_c   1.000
_cell.angle_alpha   90.00
_cell.angle_beta   90.00
_cell.angle_gamma   90.00
#
_symmetry.space_group_name_H-M   'P 1'
#
loop_
_entity.id
_entity.type
_entity.pdbx_description
1 polymer ?
#
loop_
_entity_poly.entity_id
_entity_poly.type
_entity_poly.pdbx_seq_one_letter_code
_entity_poly.pdbx_strand_id
1 'polypeptide(L)' 'MKTYKERCQLLMEMRLKKIKAKDLAELLGCSKSWISQYFNNKVDIPKESEDKIVAYVESK' A
#
# COMPACT_ATOMS: atom_id res chain seq x y z
N MET A 1 5.51 -10.46 5.25
CA MET A 1 5.66 -9.13 5.84
C MET A 1 6.86 -8.47 5.19
N LYS A 2 6.62 -7.51 4.29
CA LYS A 2 7.70 -6.80 3.59
C LYS A 2 8.61 -6.03 4.56
N THR A 3 9.88 -5.97 4.18
CA THR A 3 10.88 -5.10 4.79
C THR A 3 10.57 -3.62 4.52
N TYR A 4 11.15 -2.72 5.31
CA TYR A 4 11.02 -1.28 5.08
C TYR A 4 11.41 -0.86 3.66
N LYS A 5 12.48 -1.44 3.12
CA LYS A 5 12.98 -1.13 1.78
C LYS A 5 11.95 -1.45 0.70
N GLU A 6 11.27 -2.59 0.81
CA GLU A 6 10.24 -3.00 -0.13
C GLU A 6 8.99 -2.12 -0.03
N ARG A 7 8.61 -1.69 1.19
CA ARG A 7 7.51 -0.72 1.39
C ARG A 7 7.83 0.62 0.75
N CYS A 8 9.07 1.10 0.85
CA CYS A 8 9.51 2.32 0.17
C CYS A 8 9.45 2.18 -1.36
N GLN A 9 9.88 1.03 -1.92
CA GLN A 9 9.80 0.76 -3.35
C GLN A 9 8.35 0.78 -3.84
N LEU A 10 7.45 0.08 -3.15
CA LEU A 10 6.03 0.07 -3.47
C LEU A 10 5.41 1.48 -3.40
N LEU A 11 5.79 2.29 -2.42
CA LEU A 11 5.36 3.68 -2.31
C LEU A 11 5.85 4.54 -3.49
N MET A 12 7.08 4.33 -3.97
CA MET A 12 7.61 5.02 -5.14
C MET A 12 6.84 4.62 -6.41
N GLU A 13 6.57 3.34 -6.61
CA GLU A 13 5.79 2.84 -7.74
C GLU A 13 4.38 3.42 -7.76
N MET A 14 3.71 3.44 -6.61
CA MET A 14 2.41 4.10 -6.47
C MET A 14 2.46 5.57 -6.92
N ARG A 15 3.48 6.32 -6.51
CA ARG A 15 3.65 7.74 -6.88
C ARG A 15 3.84 7.90 -8.38
N LEU A 16 4.67 7.05 -9.01
CA LEU A 16 4.90 7.07 -10.45
C LEU A 16 3.61 6.77 -11.22
N LYS A 17 2.83 5.79 -10.76
CA LYS A 17 1.54 5.39 -11.35
C LYS A 17 0.37 6.30 -10.96
N LYS A 18 0.62 7.39 -10.21
CA LYS A 18 -0.38 8.33 -9.67
C LYS A 18 -1.48 7.64 -8.83
N ILE A 19 -1.16 6.50 -8.22
CA ILE A 19 -2.03 5.78 -7.29
C ILE A 19 -2.01 6.51 -5.95
N LYS A 20 -3.18 6.91 -5.48
CA LYS A 20 -3.35 7.62 -4.22
C LYS A 20 -3.64 6.63 -3.11
N ALA A 21 -3.29 6.99 -1.87
CA ALA A 21 -3.65 6.20 -0.70
C ALA A 21 -5.18 6.03 -0.52
N LYS A 22 -5.99 6.91 -1.11
CA LYS A 22 -7.46 6.77 -1.15
C LYS A 22 -7.87 5.55 -1.99
N ASP A 23 -7.20 5.31 -3.12
CA ASP A 23 -7.53 4.21 -4.02
C ASP A 23 -7.27 2.86 -3.34
N LEU A 24 -6.15 2.74 -2.60
CA LEU A 24 -5.86 1.55 -1.79
C LEU A 24 -6.81 1.40 -0.60
N ALA A 25 -7.23 2.52 -0.02
CA ALA A 25 -8.18 2.50 1.08
C ALA A 25 -9.55 1.98 0.62
N GLU A 26 -10.01 2.42 -0.56
CA GLU A 26 -11.22 1.91 -1.21
C GLU A 26 -11.08 0.42 -1.57
N LEU A 27 -9.96 0.00 -2.14
CA LEU A 27 -9.66 -1.41 -2.48
C LEU A 27 -9.76 -2.33 -1.26
N LEU A 28 -9.25 -1.90 -0.11
CA LEU A 28 -9.19 -2.71 1.11
C LEU A 28 -10.37 -2.47 2.06
N GLY A 29 -11.29 -1.58 1.74
CA GLY A 29 -12.43 -1.24 2.61
C GLY A 29 -11.99 -0.63 3.94
N CYS A 30 -10.95 0.22 3.94
CA CYS A 30 -10.33 0.75 5.14
C CYS A 30 -10.10 2.26 5.10
N SER A 31 -9.50 2.83 6.15
CA SER A 31 -9.23 4.27 6.18
C SER A 31 -7.92 4.64 5.48
N LYS A 32 -7.88 5.81 4.84
CA LYS A 32 -6.64 6.39 4.27
C LYS A 32 -5.52 6.52 5.30
N SER A 33 -5.88 6.82 6.56
CA SER A 33 -4.92 6.90 7.68
C SER A 33 -4.21 5.58 7.89
N TRP A 34 -4.93 4.46 7.81
CA TRP A 34 -4.36 3.12 7.99
C TRP A 34 -3.36 2.77 6.89
N ILE A 35 -3.67 3.08 5.63
CA ILE A 35 -2.72 2.95 4.51
C ILE A 35 -1.47 3.80 4.75
N SER A 36 -1.64 5.05 5.20
CA SER A 36 -0.49 5.92 5.51
C SER A 36 0.37 5.36 6.64
N GLN A 37 -0.24 4.79 7.68
CA GLN A 37 0.48 4.17 8.78
C GLN A 37 1.28 2.95 8.33
N TYR A 38 0.74 2.14 7.41
CA TYR A 38 1.43 0.99 6.83
C TYR A 38 2.72 1.41 6.11
N PHE A 39 2.66 2.39 5.20
CA PHE A 39 3.85 2.88 4.49
C PHE A 39 4.85 3.60 5.40
N ASN A 40 4.41 4.09 6.55
CA ASN A 40 5.26 4.70 7.58
C ASN A 40 5.76 3.70 8.64
N ASN A 41 5.60 2.38 8.41
CA ASN A 41 5.98 1.31 9.36
C ASN A 41 5.35 1.46 10.77
N LYS A 42 4.20 2.10 10.88
CA LYS A 42 3.49 2.25 12.17
C LYS A 42 2.57 1.07 12.46
N VAL A 43 2.10 0.40 11.40
CA VAL A 43 1.24 -0.78 11.49
C VAL A 43 1.65 -1.79 10.45
N ASP A 44 1.44 -3.05 10.77
CA ASP A 44 1.46 -4.13 9.80
C ASP A 44 0.04 -4.41 9.32
N ILE A 45 -0.07 -4.88 8.08
CA ILE A 45 -1.33 -5.30 7.49
C ILE A 45 -1.26 -6.80 7.20
N PRO A 46 -2.41 -7.50 7.15
CA PRO A 46 -2.45 -8.90 6.76
C PRO A 46 -1.81 -9.12 5.40
N LYS A 47 -1.13 -10.26 5.21
CA LYS A 47 -0.47 -10.59 3.94
C LYS A 47 -1.44 -10.54 2.74
N GLU A 48 -2.69 -10.97 2.93
CA GLU A 48 -3.73 -10.89 1.90
C GLU A 48 -3.98 -9.43 1.44
N SER A 49 -4.00 -8.48 2.37
CA SER A 49 -4.14 -7.05 2.06
C SER A 49 -2.90 -6.50 1.36
N GLU A 50 -1.72 -6.94 1.79
CA GLU A 50 -0.44 -6.61 1.16
C GLU A 50 -0.38 -7.11 -0.30
N ASP A 51 -0.78 -8.35 -0.55
CA ASP A 51 -0.84 -8.96 -1.88
C ASP A 51 -1.85 -8.22 -2.79
N LYS A 52 -3.01 -7.83 -2.25
CA LYS A 52 -4.00 -7.00 -2.96
C LYS A 52 -3.44 -5.64 -3.38
N ILE A 53 -2.70 -4.96 -2.49
CA ILE A 53 -2.06 -3.68 -2.81
C ILE A 53 -1.04 -3.88 -3.93
N VAL A 54 -0.18 -4.89 -3.82
CA VAL A 54 0.86 -5.15 -4.83
C VAL A 54 0.22 -5.43 -6.18
N ALA A 55 -0.76 -6.34 -6.25
CA ALA A 55 -1.45 -6.66 -7.50
C ALA A 55 -2.13 -5.43 -8.12
N TYR A 56 -2.75 -4.58 -7.29
CA TYR A 56 -3.37 -3.34 -7.77
C TYR A 56 -2.33 -2.36 -8.34
N VAL A 57 -1.20 -2.19 -7.65
CA VAL A 57 -0.11 -1.33 -8.12
C VAL A 57 0.51 -1.87 -9.40
N GLU A 58 0.72 -3.18 -9.51
CA GLU A 58 1.27 -3.82 -10.72
C GLU A 58 0.33 -3.73 -11.92
N SER A 59 -0.99 -3.83 -11.72
CA SER A 59 -2.00 -3.80 -12.78
C SER A 59 -2.24 -2.44 -13.46
N LYS A 60 -1.73 -1.35 -12.89
CA LYS A 60 -1.90 0.04 -13.33
C LYS A 60 -0.72 0.53 -14.15
#